data_AF-A0A5C6ZEW8-F1
#
_entry.id   AF-A0A5C6ZEW8-F1
#
_cell.length_a   1.000
_cell.length_b   1.000
_cell.length_c   1.000
_cell.angle_alpha   90.00
_cell.angle_beta   90.00
_cell.angle_gamma   90.00
#
_symmetry.space_group_name_H-M   'P 1'
#
loop_
_entity.id
_entity.type
_entity.pdbx_description
1 polymer ?
#
loop_
_entity_poly.entity_id
_entity_poly.type
_entity_poly.pdbx_seq_one_letter_code
_entity_poly.pdbx_strand_id
1 'polypeptide(L)' 'MKSTEIKTNLQSLIANFSKEGIIYDLLIAYGISKTSVTRLKKGDYNFAKVGGETKPLVNCGDDCTETEFSINRRCEFLV' A
#
# COMPACT_ATOMS: atom_id res chain seq x y z
N MET A 1 5.42 -12.86 -16.13
CA MET A 1 6.69 -12.25 -15.66
C MET A 1 7.59 -13.35 -15.12
N LYS A 2 8.90 -13.32 -15.39
CA LYS A 2 9.85 -14.33 -14.86
C LYS A 2 10.40 -13.90 -13.51
N SER A 3 10.86 -14.85 -12.69
CA SER A 3 11.42 -14.57 -11.35
C SER A 3 12.64 -13.62 -11.40
N THR A 4 13.48 -13.73 -12.44
CA THR A 4 14.62 -12.82 -12.65
C THR A 4 14.20 -11.38 -12.88
N GLU A 5 13.11 -11.18 -13.62
CA GLU A 5 12.55 -9.87 -13.93
C GLU A 5 11.91 -9.24 -12.68
N ILE A 6 11.19 -10.04 -11.88
CA ILE A 6 10.66 -9.61 -10.58
C ILE A 6 11.79 -9.12 -9.67
N LYS A 7 12.91 -9.85 -9.59
CA LYS A 7 14.08 -9.46 -8.79
C LYS A 7 14.62 -8.10 -9.23
N THR A 8 14.81 -7.89 -10.53
CA THR A 8 15.29 -6.60 -11.07
C THR A 8 14.32 -5.48 -10.75
N ASN A 9 13.01 -5.70 -10.95
CA ASN A 9 11.99 -4.70 -10.64
C ASN A 9 11.97 -4.33 -9.14
N LEU A 10 12.13 -5.32 -8.26
CA LEU A 10 12.21 -5.10 -6.82
C LEU A 10 13.48 -4.34 -6.41
N GLN A 11 14.62 -4.61 -7.03
CA GLN A 11 15.85 -3.84 -6.78
C GLN A 11 15.67 -2.36 -7.16
N SER A 12 15.04 -2.10 -8.31
CA SER A 12 14.70 -0.73 -8.74
C SER A 12 13.68 -0.07 -7.81
N LEU A 13 12.67 -0.80 -7.33
CA LEU A 13 11.70 -0.32 -6.36
C LEU A 13 12.36 0.12 -5.05
N ILE A 14 13.23 -0.71 -4.49
CA ILE A 14 13.91 -0.42 -3.22
C ILE A 14 14.85 0.78 -3.38
N ALA A 15 15.55 0.89 -4.52
CA ALA A 15 16.41 2.03 -4.82
C ALA A 15 15.65 3.37 -4.96
N ASN A 16 14.36 3.32 -5.29
CA ASN A 16 13.49 4.49 -5.47
C ASN A 16 12.32 4.47 -4.48
N PHE A 17 12.58 4.02 -3.24
CA PHE A 17 11.55 3.87 -2.22
C PHE A 17 10.79 5.18 -1.96
N SER A 18 9.46 5.11 -2.00
CA SER A 18 8.54 6.16 -1.54
C SER A 18 7.52 5.55 -0.60
N LYS A 19 7.35 6.12 0.59
CA LYS A 19 6.40 5.61 1.59
C LYS A 19 4.96 5.65 1.08
N GLU A 20 4.61 6.68 0.32
CA GLU A 20 3.27 6.92 -0.22
C GLU A 20 3.00 6.08 -1.47
N GLY A 21 4.05 5.78 -2.25
CA GLY A 21 3.96 5.08 -3.53
C GLY A 21 4.21 3.57 -3.48
N ILE A 22 4.92 3.09 -2.44
CA ILE A 22 5.56 1.76 -2.48
C ILE A 22 4.59 0.64 -2.79
N ILE A 23 3.38 0.67 -2.25
CA ILE A 23 2.42 -0.41 -2.44
C ILE A 23 1.95 -0.51 -3.90
N TYR A 24 1.83 0.61 -4.61
CA TYR A 24 1.48 0.64 -6.02
C TYR A 24 2.66 0.16 -6.88
N ASP A 25 3.85 0.63 -6.56
CA ASP A 25 5.06 0.29 -7.30
C ASP A 25 5.44 -1.19 -7.08
N LEU A 26 5.15 -1.75 -5.91
CA LEU A 26 5.24 -3.17 -5.60
C LEU A 26 4.30 -4.00 -6.49
N LEU A 27 3.03 -3.62 -6.59
CA LEU A 27 2.07 -4.32 -7.47
C LEU A 27 2.54 -4.32 -8.93
N ILE A 28 3.09 -3.20 -9.41
CA ILE A 28 3.67 -3.11 -10.75
C ILE A 28 4.90 -4.03 -10.88
N ALA A 29 5.78 -4.05 -9.88
CA ALA A 29 6.97 -4.89 -9.88
C ALA A 29 6.66 -6.40 -9.95
N TYR A 30 5.50 -6.81 -9.42
CA TYR A 30 4.96 -8.18 -9.50
C TYR A 30 4.11 -8.45 -10.76
N GLY A 31 3.96 -7.47 -11.65
CA GLY A 31 3.32 -7.65 -12.95
C GLY A 31 1.82 -7.33 -13.00
N ILE A 32 1.27 -6.67 -11.98
CA ILE A 32 -0.07 -6.10 -12.08
C ILE A 32 -0.03 -4.94 -13.09
N SER A 33 -1.05 -4.88 -13.96
CA SER A 33 -1.08 -3.89 -15.03
C SER A 33 -1.11 -2.45 -14.48
N LYS A 34 -0.41 -1.53 -15.15
CA LYS A 34 -0.44 -0.10 -14.80
C LYS A 34 -1.87 0.47 -14.82
N THR A 35 -2.75 -0.04 -15.69
CA THR A 35 -4.17 0.35 -15.75
C THR A 35 -4.91 -0.07 -14.48
N SER A 36 -4.74 -1.32 -14.04
CA SER A 36 -5.33 -1.82 -12.78
C SER A 36 -4.80 -1.03 -11.58
N VAL A 37 -3.49 -0.80 -11.51
CA VAL A 37 -2.87 -0.01 -10.44
C VAL A 37 -3.33 1.45 -10.47
N THR A 38 -3.53 2.05 -11.64
CA THR A 38 -4.07 3.42 -11.75
C THR A 38 -5.50 3.49 -11.25
N ARG A 39 -6.33 2.47 -11.52
CA ARG A 39 -7.70 2.38 -10.96
C ARG A 39 -7.67 2.18 -9.45
N LEU A 40 -6.77 1.35 -8.92
CA LEU A 40 -6.57 1.22 -7.47
C LEU A 40 -6.08 2.53 -6.84
N LYS A 41 -5.18 3.25 -7.51
CA LYS A 41 -4.66 4.53 -6.99
C LYS A 41 -5.70 5.64 -7.05
N LYS A 42 -6.49 5.73 -8.12
CA LYS A 42 -7.44 6.83 -8.37
C LYS A 42 -8.87 6.56 -7.94
N GLY A 43 -9.31 5.31 -7.95
CA GLY A 43 -10.70 4.92 -7.75
C GLY A 43 -11.11 4.88 -6.28
N ASP A 44 -12.42 4.65 -6.08
CA ASP A 44 -13.10 4.70 -4.79
C ASP A 44 -12.68 3.59 -3.81
N TYR A 45 -11.92 2.60 -4.30
CA TYR A 45 -11.42 1.47 -3.52
C TYR A 45 -10.09 1.75 -2.79
N ASN A 46 -9.60 2.99 -2.86
CA ASN A 46 -8.37 3.42 -2.20
C ASN A 46 -8.63 4.05 -0.83
N PHE A 47 -8.78 3.23 0.20
CA PHE A 47 -8.95 3.73 1.57
C PHE A 47 -7.66 4.32 2.16
N ALA A 48 -6.50 4.09 1.53
CA ALA A 48 -5.22 4.65 1.96
C ALA A 48 -5.04 6.14 1.60
N LYS A 49 -5.94 6.71 0.79
CA LYS A 49 -5.86 8.11 0.33
C LYS A 49 -6.41 9.13 1.32
N VAL A 50 -7.26 8.70 2.25
CA VAL A 50 -7.86 9.61 3.22
C VAL A 50 -6.86 9.79 4.35
N GLY A 51 -6.44 11.04 4.60
CA GLY A 51 -5.50 11.33 5.68
C GLY A 51 -6.08 10.92 7.02
N GLY A 52 -5.43 9.98 7.70
CA GLY A 52 -5.89 9.41 8.97
C GLY A 52 -6.74 8.15 8.80
N GLU A 53 -6.80 7.34 9.86
CA GLU A 53 -7.76 6.23 9.91
C GLU A 53 -9.18 6.79 9.93
N THR A 54 -9.86 6.71 8.78
CA THR A 54 -11.30 6.98 8.71
C THR A 54 -12.11 5.99 9.55
N LYS A 55 -11.55 4.80 9.80
CA LYS A 55 -12.14 3.76 10.63
C LYS A 55 -11.06 2.89 11.29
N PRO A 56 -10.71 3.15 12.55
CA PRO A 56 -9.83 2.24 13.30
C PRO A 56 -10.44 0.84 13.37
N LEU A 57 -9.60 -0.21 13.29
CA LEU A 57 -10.06 -1.56 13.67
C LEU A 57 -10.09 -1.71 15.17
N VAL A 58 -9.15 -1.05 15.85
CA VAL A 58 -9.12 -0.96 17.31
C VAL A 58 -9.44 0.47 17.71
N ASN A 59 -10.59 0.65 18.36
CA ASN A 59 -11.02 1.93 18.89
C ASN A 59 -10.28 2.20 20.22
N CYS A 60 -9.11 2.83 20.14
CA CYS A 60 -8.28 3.21 21.30
C CYS A 60 -8.27 4.72 21.62
N GLY A 61 -9.04 5.54 20.88
CA GLY A 61 -9.05 6.99 21.08
C GLY A 61 -7.67 7.59 20.83
N ASP A 62 -7.20 8.42 21.75
CA ASP A 62 -5.87 9.06 21.67
C ASP A 62 -4.76 8.25 22.36
N ASP A 63 -5.11 7.20 23.13
CA ASP A 63 -4.20 6.44 24.00
C ASP A 63 -3.94 5.00 23.50
N CYS A 64 -3.63 4.86 22.20
CA CYS A 64 -3.30 3.55 21.62
C CYS A 64 -1.93 3.05 22.09
N THR A 65 -1.85 1.76 22.42
CA THR A 65 -0.57 1.06 22.56
C THR A 65 0.14 0.89 21.21
N GLU A 66 1.44 0.61 21.21
CA GLU A 66 2.20 0.41 19.96
C GLU A 66 1.65 -0.77 19.13
N THR A 67 1.15 -1.81 19.80
CA THR A 67 0.48 -2.93 19.14
C THR A 67 -0.78 -2.48 18.42
N GLU A 68 -1.62 -1.66 19.07
CA GLU A 68 -2.85 -1.15 18.46
C GLU A 68 -2.54 -0.19 17.32
N PHE A 69 -1.55 0.69 17.48
CA PHE A 69 -1.05 1.51 16.38
C PHE A 69 -0.55 0.68 15.20
N SER A 70 0.11 -0.46 15.43
CA SER A 70 0.57 -1.33 14.35
C SER A 70 -0.57 -1.96 13.53
N ILE A 71 -1.70 -2.27 14.18
CA ILE A 71 -2.92 -2.79 13.53
C ILE A 71 -3.60 -1.69 12.72
N ASN A 72 -3.57 -0.48 13.26
CA ASN A 72 -4.27 0.68 12.71
C ASN A 72 -3.49 1.35 11.55
N ARG A 73 -2.15 1.30 11.56
CA ARG A 73 -1.28 1.79 10.47
C ARG A 73 -1.19 0.79 9.31
N ARG A 74 -2.31 0.49 8.65
CA ARG A 74 -2.39 -0.44 7.52
C ARG A 74 -2.87 0.22 6.23
N CYS A 75 -2.62 -0.45 5.11
CA CYS A 75 -3.18 -0.11 3.81
C CYS A 75 -4.19 -1.18 3.41
N GLU A 76 -5.39 -0.77 3.01
CA GLU A 76 -6.45 -1.67 2.53
C GLU A 76 -6.80 -1.34 1.08
N PHE A 77 -6.96 -2.39 0.27
CA PHE A 77 -7.53 -2.32 -1.07
C PHE A 77 -8.73 -3.24 -1.14
N LEU A 78 -9.84 -2.72 -1.68
CA LEU A 78 -10.94 -3.56 -2.12
C LEU A 78 -10.73 -3.88 -3.61
N VAL A 79 -10.79 -5.16 -3.97
CA VAL A 79 -10.55 -5.67 -5.33
C VAL A 79 -11.76 -6.40 -5.87
#